data_AF-A0A9X1Y7I7-F1
#
_entry.id   AF-A0A9X1Y7I7-F1
#
_cell.length_a   1.000
_cell.length_b   1.000
_cell.length_c   1.000
_cell.angle_alpha   90.00
_cell.angle_beta   90.00
_cell.angle_gamma   90.00
#
_symmetry.space_group_name_H-M   'P 1'
#
loop_
_entity.id
_entity.type
_entity.pdbx_description
1 polymer ?
#
loop_
_entity_poly.entity_id
_entity_poly.type
_entity_poly.pdbx_seq_one_letter_code
_entity_poly.pdbx_strand_id
1 'polypeptide(L)'
;MLKVAALAFLPAAAVLFGIMAVPLAMMPAIHDSFSQGATLYYGAAALSFILAVPVSWYVARRMLSRRERALLDAGAGRGRKD
;
A
#
# COMPACT_ATOMS: atom_id res chain seq x y z
N MET A 1 5.92 -11.13 -8.66
CA MET A 1 4.99 -9.97 -8.66
C MET A 1 4.16 -9.92 -7.38
N LEU A 2 3.34 -10.93 -7.08
CA LEU A 2 2.49 -10.97 -5.87
C LEU A 2 3.26 -10.80 -4.54
N LYS A 3 4.43 -11.43 -4.38
CA LYS A 3 5.26 -11.29 -3.16
C LYS A 3 5.74 -9.85 -2.92
N VAL A 4 6.19 -9.17 -3.98
CA VAL A 4 6.66 -7.77 -3.92
C VAL A 4 5.48 -6.82 -3.68
N ALA A 5 4.34 -7.08 -4.32
CA ALA A 5 3.11 -6.32 -4.07
C ALA A 5 2.62 -6.49 -2.63
N ALA A 6 2.69 -7.70 -2.05
CA ALA A 6 2.32 -7.94 -0.67
C ALA A 6 3.25 -7.21 0.33
N LEU A 7 4.56 -7.15 0.05
CA LEU A 7 5.51 -6.35 0.84
C LEU A 7 5.23 -4.86 0.76
N ALA A 8 4.83 -4.36 -0.41
CA ALA A 8 4.49 -2.95 -0.62
C ALA A 8 3.07 -2.58 -0.13
N PHE A 9 2.21 -3.57 0.13
CA PHE A 9 0.82 -3.36 0.52
C PHE A 9 0.67 -2.66 1.88
N LEU A 10 1.34 -3.18 2.90
CA LEU A 10 1.33 -2.63 4.26
C LEU A 10 1.75 -1.15 4.32
N PRO A 11 2.92 -0.75 3.77
CA PRO A 11 3.31 0.65 3.76
C PRO A 11 2.40 1.51 2.87
N ALA A 12 1.90 0.99 1.74
CA ALA A 12 0.96 1.73 0.90
C ALA A 12 -0.37 2.01 1.63
N ALA A 13 -0.93 1.02 2.33
CA ALA A 13 -2.13 1.19 3.14
C ALA A 13 -1.92 2.19 4.28
N ALA A 14 -0.78 2.12 4.99
CA ALA A 14 -0.46 3.05 6.06
C ALA A 14 -0.35 4.50 5.58
N VAL A 15 0.30 4.74 4.44
CA VAL A 15 0.42 6.07 3.83
C VAL A 15 -0.94 6.59 3.37
N LEU A 16 -1.73 5.77 2.69
CA LEU A 16 -3.07 6.15 2.24
C LEU A 16 -4.00 6.46 3.41
N PHE A 17 -3.94 5.66 4.47
CA PHE A 17 -4.67 5.93 5.70
C PHE A 17 -4.23 7.26 6.32
N GLY A 18 -2.92 7.50 6.46
CA GLY A 18 -2.40 8.75 6.99
C GLY A 18 -2.86 9.98 6.19
N ILE A 19 -2.84 9.90 4.86
CA ILE A 19 -3.32 10.98 3.97
C ILE A 19 -4.81 11.30 4.22
N MET A 20 -5.63 10.29 4.51
CA MET A 20 -7.06 10.50 4.81
C MET A 20 -7.32 10.88 6.27
N ALA A 21 -6.55 10.33 7.21
CA ALA A 21 -6.72 10.50 8.65
C ALA A 21 -6.26 11.88 9.15
N VAL A 22 -5.23 12.46 8.54
CA VAL A 22 -4.70 13.78 8.94
C VAL A 22 -5.72 14.91 8.72
N PRO A 23 -6.38 15.03 7.55
CA PRO A 23 -7.48 15.99 7.37
C PRO A 23 -8.63 15.79 8.35
N LEU A 24 -9.00 14.53 8.63
CA LEU A 24 -10.03 14.19 9.62
C LEU A 24 -9.64 14.68 11.02
N ALA A 25 -8.38 14.51 11.41
CA ALA A 25 -7.88 14.96 12.71
C ALA A 25 -7.93 16.49 12.86
N MET A 26 -7.78 17.22 11.76
CA MET A 26 -7.81 18.69 11.73
C MET A 26 -9.23 19.27 11.73
N MET A 27 -10.28 18.46 11.58
CA MET A 27 -11.66 18.95 11.53
C MET A 27 -12.29 18.96 12.94
N PRO A 28 -12.52 20.15 13.54
CA PRO A 28 -13.08 20.27 14.89
C PRO A 28 -14.48 19.65 15.00
N ALA A 29 -15.31 19.78 13.96
CA ALA A 29 -16.69 19.27 13.92
C ALA A 29 -16.81 17.75 14.11
N ILE A 30 -15.73 16.99 13.92
CA ILE A 30 -15.71 15.54 14.07
C ILE A 30 -15.46 15.14 15.53
N HIS A 31 -14.85 16.02 16.32
CA HIS A 31 -14.55 15.78 17.73
C HIS A 31 -15.77 15.96 18.65
N ASP A 32 -16.81 16.66 18.16
CA ASP A 32 -18.05 16.89 18.91
C ASP A 32 -18.94 15.63 18.98
N SER A 33 -18.75 14.66 18.09
CA SER A 33 -19.52 13.41 18.04
C SER A 33 -18.62 12.21 17.78
N PHE A 34 -18.37 11.42 18.83
CA PHE A 34 -17.56 10.21 18.76
C PHE A 34 -18.05 9.24 17.67
N SER A 35 -19.38 9.07 17.54
CA SER A 35 -19.95 8.18 16.53
C SER A 35 -19.57 8.63 15.12
N GLN A 36 -19.61 9.93 14.84
CA GLN A 36 -19.29 10.48 13.53
C GLN A 36 -17.80 10.36 13.22
N GLY A 37 -16.93 10.67 14.19
CA GLY A 37 -15.50 10.47 14.07
C GLY A 37 -15.11 9.02 13.84
N ALA A 38 -15.65 8.09 14.64
CA ALA A 38 -15.40 6.67 14.49
C ALA A 38 -15.80 6.18 13.08
N THR A 39 -17.00 6.54 12.59
CA THR A 39 -17.43 6.17 11.24
C THR A 39 -16.51 6.70 10.15
N LEU A 40 -16.05 7.96 10.26
CA LEU A 40 -15.15 8.55 9.28
C LEU A 40 -13.76 7.91 9.30
N TYR A 41 -13.19 7.63 10.47
CA TYR A 41 -11.90 6.94 10.58
C TYR A 41 -11.97 5.49 10.10
N TYR A 42 -13.03 4.74 10.44
CA TYR A 42 -13.21 3.39 9.91
C TYR A 42 -13.47 3.38 8.40
N GLY A 43 -14.20 4.36 7.88
CA GLY A 43 -14.38 4.55 6.44
C GLY A 43 -13.06 4.84 5.72
N ALA A 44 -12.24 5.75 6.28
CA ALA A 44 -10.90 6.05 5.77
C ALA A 44 -9.98 4.81 5.82
N ALA A 45 -10.04 4.03 6.89
CA ALA A 45 -9.30 2.77 6.98
C ALA A 45 -9.74 1.79 5.88
N ALA A 46 -11.03 1.52 5.74
CA ALA A 46 -11.54 0.62 4.71
C ALA A 46 -11.14 1.07 3.29
N LEU A 47 -11.27 2.36 2.99
CA LEU A 47 -10.87 2.93 1.70
C LEU A 47 -9.35 2.82 1.47
N SER A 48 -8.53 3.03 2.50
CA SER A 48 -7.08 2.89 2.39
C SER A 48 -6.66 1.47 2.01
N PHE A 49 -7.32 0.43 2.55
CA PHE A 49 -7.07 -0.97 2.17
C PHE A 49 -7.47 -1.26 0.73
N ILE A 50 -8.62 -0.76 0.29
CA ILE A 50 -9.10 -0.93 -1.10
C ILE A 50 -8.13 -0.27 -2.08
N LEU A 51 -7.72 0.97 -1.80
CA LEU A 51 -6.80 1.73 -2.65
C LEU A 51 -5.36 1.21 -2.58
N ALA A 52 -4.96 0.59 -1.47
CA ALA A 52 -3.63 -0.01 -1.35
C ALA A 52 -3.39 -1.17 -2.32
N VAL A 53 -4.44 -1.88 -2.76
CA VAL A 53 -4.31 -2.98 -3.73
C VAL A 53 -3.74 -2.49 -5.08
N PRO A 54 -4.37 -1.53 -5.80
CA PRO A 54 -3.81 -1.01 -7.05
C PRO A 54 -2.51 -0.22 -6.85
N VAL A 55 -2.37 0.51 -5.74
CA VAL A 55 -1.16 1.30 -5.45
C VAL A 55 0.05 0.39 -5.19
N SER A 56 -0.09 -0.64 -4.37
CA SER A 56 1.00 -1.59 -4.09
C SER A 56 1.44 -2.35 -5.34
N TRP A 57 0.49 -2.67 -6.24
CA TRP A 57 0.81 -3.24 -7.54
C TRP A 57 1.62 -2.28 -8.43
N TYR A 58 1.24 -1.00 -8.48
CA TYR A 58 1.98 0.03 -9.20
C TYR A 58 3.39 0.25 -8.62
N VAL A 59 3.52 0.30 -7.29
CA VAL A 59 4.80 0.43 -6.58
C VAL A 59 5.67 -0.80 -6.84
N ALA A 60 5.13 -2.01 -6.74
CA ALA A 60 5.86 -3.24 -7.04
C ALA A 60 6.38 -3.29 -8.49
N ARG A 61 5.61 -2.76 -9.45
CA ARG A 61 6.07 -2.61 -10.85
C ARG A 61 7.23 -1.64 -10.98
N ARG A 62 7.27 -0.56 -10.18
CA ARG A 62 8.40 0.40 -10.18
C ARG A 62 9.61 -0.09 -9.38
N MET A 63 9.40 -0.88 -8.32
CA MET A 63 10.48 -1.41 -7.48
C MET A 63 11.33 -2.47 -8.18
N LEU A 64 10.80 -3.11 -9.24
CA LEU A 64 11.55 -3.94 -10.19
C LEU A 64 12.55 -3.09 -11.01
N SER A 65 13.50 -2.48 -10.33
CA SER A 65 14.73 -1.93 -10.90
C SER A 65 15.61 -3.10 -11.37
N ARG A 66 16.49 -2.82 -12.34
CA ARG A 66 17.24 -3.81 -13.14
C ARG A 66 17.90 -4.97 -12.35
N ARG A 67 18.21 -4.78 -11.05
CA ARG A 67 18.77 -5.80 -10.14
C ARG A 67 17.80 -6.94 -9.79
N GLU A 68 16.51 -6.67 -9.60
CA GLU A 68 15.55 -7.72 -9.23
C GLU A 68 15.17 -8.59 -10.44
N ARG A 69 15.16 -8.04 -11.66
CA ARG A 69 15.09 -8.85 -12.89
C ARG A 69 16.26 -9.81 -12.97
N ALA A 70 17.47 -9.35 -12.70
CA ALA A 70 18.67 -10.19 -12.70
C ALA A 70 18.64 -11.30 -11.63
N LEU A 71 18.12 -11.02 -10.42
CA LEU A 71 17.97 -12.01 -9.35
C LEU A 71 16.83 -13.00 -9.60
N LEU A 72 15.72 -12.57 -10.21
CA LEU A 72 14.63 -13.44 -10.64
C LEU A 72 15.05 -14.35 -11.81
N ASP A 73 15.84 -13.85 -12.76
CA ASP A 73 16.40 -14.66 -13.86
C ASP A 73 17.47 -15.65 -13.36
N ALA A 74 18.31 -15.25 -12.39
CA ALA A 74 19.29 -16.12 -11.77
C ALA A 74 18.63 -17.24 -10.93
N GLY A 75 17.56 -16.92 -10.20
CA GLY A 75 16.77 -17.91 -9.44
C GLY A 75 15.88 -18.82 -10.29
N ALA A 76 15.52 -18.40 -11.51
CA ALA A 76 14.71 -19.18 -12.46
C ALA A 76 15.53 -20.20 -13.28
N GLY A 77 16.83 -20.37 -13.00
CA GLY A 77 17.65 -21.42 -13.61
C GLY A 77 17.92 -21.25 -15.12
N ARG A 78 17.69 -20.06 -15.68
CA ARG A 78 17.89 -19.78 -17.12
C ARG A 78 19.35 -19.51 -17.52
N GLY A 79 20.30 -19.85 -16.65
CA GLY A 79 21.73 -19.59 -16.82
C GLY A 79 22.63 -20.83 -16.84
N ARG A 80 22.08 -22.04 -16.93
CA ARG A 80 22.88 -23.26 -17.09
C ARG A 80 22.41 -24.05 -18.30
N LYS A 81 22.78 -23.55 -19.48
CA LYS A 81 23.20 -24.45 -20.55
C LYS A 81 24.70 -24.60 -20.38
N ASP A 82 25.15 -25.84 -20.54
CA ASP A 82 26.54 -26.32 -20.51
C ASP A 82 26.96 -26.92 -19.14
#